data_AF-C9S8S0-F1
#
_entry.id   AF-C9S8S0-F1
#
_cell.length_a   1.000
_cell.length_b   1.000
_cell.length_c   1.000
_cell.angle_alpha   90.00
_cell.angle_beta   90.00
_cell.angle_gamma   90.00
#
_symmetry.space_group_name_H-M   'P 1'
#
loop_
_entity.id
_entity.type
_entity.pdbx_description
1 polymer ?
#
loop_
_entity_poly.entity_id
_entity_poly.type
_entity_poly.pdbx_seq_one_letter_code
_entity_poly.pdbx_strand_id
1 'polypeptide(L)'
;MAVVLAFFFLQCLGIHQVVAADDTPGNGPASILTSEIGRLNNESLFWGPYKPNLYFGVRPRTANPLWTGLMWAKVDSFQDVQTGFRYTCEQHEINGYGWDEYDARKGGVQSIHDEANHIDITTSFVKVPGGAHGGSWAARIKGVPRDGAPANLKTMVHYYIAQDGQGAELTIDTDGDSTGFDQDITFKGTSADLGAYQLVVTNGEGDRPAGEHLLSDTRRGDKTIVNSLRAPDNMAWQARGIVYKQIQESVKAVQEEHNPEEPLPPWVVYQLQNNPGTGNVQIVQKMFEGAFEFDVLFSSASAGAELKPADLTREIQTNSAFFNGRFSSVFDLKAPFTADKYKTFGKSMLSNLIGGIGFFHGDHLVDKSYAPEYDEENEGFWEEAAAARARKQQELDGPHELFTSVPSRSFFPRGFLWDEGFHLIPIADWDIDLTLEIVKSWFNLIDEDGWIAREQILGPEARSKVPEEFQVQYPPLCQPAHPLPHH
;
A
#
# COMPACT_ATOMS: atom_id res chain seq x y z
N MET A 1 -53.16 -12.43 23.09
CA MET A 1 -52.10 -11.83 23.93
C MET A 1 -51.64 -12.81 25.03
N ALA A 2 -51.38 -14.07 24.67
CA ALA A 2 -50.89 -15.12 25.58
C ALA A 2 -50.03 -16.20 24.86
N VAL A 3 -49.56 -15.91 23.64
CA VAL A 3 -48.73 -16.84 22.84
C VAL A 3 -47.34 -16.27 22.53
N VAL A 4 -47.12 -14.97 22.79
CA VAL A 4 -45.84 -14.29 22.50
C VAL A 4 -44.88 -14.28 23.71
N LEU A 5 -45.35 -14.65 24.91
CA LEU A 5 -44.52 -14.71 26.13
C LEU A 5 -43.87 -16.08 26.38
N ALA A 6 -44.24 -17.13 25.63
CA ALA A 6 -43.65 -18.47 25.80
C ALA A 6 -42.33 -18.66 25.02
N PHE A 7 -42.04 -17.82 24.02
CA PHE A 7 -40.80 -17.91 23.25
C PHE A 7 -39.61 -17.15 23.88
N PHE A 8 -39.87 -16.24 24.82
CA PHE A 8 -38.82 -15.45 25.47
C PHE A 8 -38.28 -16.06 26.78
N PHE A 9 -38.93 -17.09 27.32
CA PHE A 9 -38.48 -17.75 28.57
C PHE A 9 -37.71 -19.06 28.36
N LEU A 10 -37.59 -19.56 27.12
CA LEU A 10 -36.87 -20.80 26.83
C LEU A 10 -35.41 -20.61 26.34
N GLN A 11 -34.94 -19.36 26.21
CA GLN A 11 -33.54 -19.08 25.81
C GLN A 11 -32.60 -18.73 26.97
N CYS A 12 -33.08 -18.68 28.21
CA CYS A 12 -32.23 -18.38 29.38
C CYS A 12 -31.93 -19.58 30.29
N LEU A 13 -32.36 -20.80 29.93
CA LEU A 13 -32.12 -22.02 30.72
C LEU A 13 -31.78 -23.19 29.78
N GLY A 14 -30.59 -23.14 29.19
CA GLY A 14 -30.08 -24.19 28.30
C GLY A 14 -28.58 -24.42 28.35
N ILE A 15 -27.85 -23.73 29.23
CA ILE A 15 -26.42 -23.99 29.47
C ILE A 15 -26.35 -24.61 30.84
N HIS A 16 -26.51 -25.93 30.94
CA HIS A 16 -26.00 -26.80 32.02
C HIS A 16 -26.28 -28.25 31.58
N GLN A 17 -25.62 -28.67 30.51
CA GLN A 17 -25.29 -30.08 30.36
C GLN A 17 -23.79 -30.17 30.11
N VAL A 18 -23.13 -30.65 31.17
CA VAL A 18 -21.77 -31.16 31.17
C VAL A 18 -21.68 -32.21 30.07
N VAL A 19 -21.18 -31.82 28.91
CA VAL A 19 -20.52 -32.76 28.01
C VAL A 19 -19.10 -32.81 28.52
N ALA A 20 -18.74 -33.95 29.11
CA ALA A 20 -17.36 -34.29 29.39
C ALA A 20 -16.59 -34.15 28.08
N ALA A 21 -15.85 -33.04 27.96
CA ALA A 21 -14.96 -32.83 26.84
C ALA A 21 -13.80 -33.82 27.01
N ASP A 22 -13.59 -34.60 25.97
CA ASP A 22 -12.34 -35.31 25.77
C ASP A 22 -11.26 -34.22 25.61
N ASP A 23 -10.61 -33.86 26.72
CA ASP A 23 -9.52 -32.88 26.77
C ASP A 23 -8.29 -33.45 26.06
N THR A 24 -8.34 -33.46 24.74
CA THR A 24 -7.16 -33.50 23.89
C THR A 24 -6.62 -32.08 23.79
N PRO A 25 -5.37 -31.80 24.20
CA PRO A 25 -4.77 -30.49 24.05
C PRO A 25 -4.80 -30.07 22.57
N GLY A 26 -5.58 -29.02 22.27
CA GLY A 26 -5.67 -28.43 20.92
C GLY A 26 -7.04 -28.50 20.23
N ASN A 27 -7.97 -29.38 20.62
CA ASN A 27 -9.21 -29.63 19.86
C ASN A 27 -10.52 -29.33 20.61
N GLY A 28 -10.48 -28.64 21.75
CA GLY A 28 -11.69 -28.23 22.47
C GLY A 28 -12.47 -27.09 21.76
N PRO A 29 -13.77 -26.89 22.06
CA PRO A 29 -14.61 -25.85 21.44
C PRO A 29 -14.06 -24.42 21.57
N ALA A 30 -13.36 -24.12 22.67
CA ALA A 30 -12.71 -22.82 22.89
C ALA A 30 -11.47 -22.62 22.01
N SER A 31 -10.74 -23.69 21.68
CA SER A 31 -9.60 -23.65 20.75
C SER A 31 -10.09 -23.30 19.33
N ILE A 32 -11.18 -23.94 18.92
CA ILE A 32 -11.81 -23.70 17.61
C ILE A 32 -12.27 -22.24 17.51
N LEU A 33 -12.99 -21.73 18.52
CA LEU A 33 -13.46 -20.34 18.52
C LEU A 33 -12.29 -19.34 18.47
N THR A 34 -11.23 -19.57 19.25
CA THR A 34 -10.03 -18.71 19.24
C THR A 34 -9.35 -18.73 17.87
N SER A 35 -9.22 -19.90 17.26
CA SER A 35 -8.63 -20.02 15.92
C SER A 35 -9.45 -19.29 14.86
N GLU A 36 -10.78 -19.36 14.94
CA GLU A 36 -11.68 -18.69 14.00
C GLU A 36 -11.67 -17.16 14.16
N ILE A 37 -11.62 -16.66 15.39
CA ILE A 37 -11.44 -15.22 15.66
C ILE A 37 -10.11 -14.75 15.08
N GLY A 38 -9.02 -15.49 15.30
CA GLY A 38 -7.70 -15.19 14.74
C GLY A 38 -7.72 -15.17 13.21
N ARG A 39 -8.40 -16.14 12.58
CA ARG A 39 -8.55 -16.22 11.12
C ARG A 39 -9.29 -14.99 10.57
N LEU A 40 -10.45 -14.66 11.12
CA LEU A 40 -11.25 -13.50 10.69
C LEU A 40 -10.50 -12.17 10.92
N ASN A 41 -9.75 -12.07 12.02
CA ASN A 41 -8.90 -10.92 12.31
C ASN A 41 -7.86 -10.73 11.20
N ASN A 42 -7.12 -11.79 10.86
CA ASN A 42 -6.11 -11.77 9.80
C ASN A 42 -6.70 -11.49 8.42
N GLU A 43 -7.84 -12.10 8.07
CA GLU A 43 -8.51 -11.85 6.79
C GLU A 43 -8.90 -10.39 6.63
N SER A 44 -9.45 -9.77 7.67
CA SER A 44 -9.84 -8.36 7.62
C SER A 44 -8.66 -7.40 7.49
N LEU A 45 -7.45 -7.81 7.90
CA LEU A 45 -6.21 -7.05 7.80
C LEU A 45 -5.31 -7.52 6.66
N PHE A 46 -5.76 -8.48 5.84
CA PHE A 46 -4.89 -9.10 4.85
C PHE A 46 -4.49 -8.09 3.77
N TRP A 47 -5.44 -7.34 3.23
CA TRP A 47 -5.22 -6.29 2.25
C TRP A 47 -5.17 -4.89 2.87
N GLY A 48 -4.31 -4.03 2.31
CA GLY A 48 -4.31 -2.60 2.60
C GLY A 48 -3.30 -1.84 1.74
N PRO A 49 -3.32 -0.50 1.80
CA PRO A 49 -2.26 0.38 1.29
C PRO A 49 -0.94 0.24 2.08
N TYR A 50 -0.48 -1.00 2.28
CA TYR A 50 0.64 -1.37 3.15
C TYR A 50 2.03 -1.13 2.52
N LYS A 51 2.12 -0.22 1.56
CA LYS A 51 3.37 0.34 1.02
C LYS A 51 3.46 1.83 1.40
N PRO A 52 3.73 2.15 2.68
CA PRO A 52 3.59 3.52 3.20
C PRO A 52 4.56 4.52 2.56
N ASN A 53 5.65 4.04 1.95
CA ASN A 53 6.58 4.84 1.16
C ASN A 53 5.97 5.41 -0.14
N LEU A 54 4.86 4.84 -0.63
CA LEU A 54 4.17 5.29 -1.84
C LEU A 54 3.05 6.26 -1.48
N TYR A 55 2.73 7.19 -2.40
CA TYR A 55 1.54 8.02 -2.23
C TYR A 55 0.28 7.15 -2.19
N PHE A 56 0.18 6.14 -3.06
CA PHE A 56 -0.84 5.11 -2.98
C PHE A 56 -0.32 3.80 -3.58
N GLY A 57 -0.30 2.73 -2.78
CA GLY A 57 0.06 1.40 -3.25
C GLY A 57 -0.48 0.31 -2.35
N VAL A 58 -1.17 -0.65 -2.94
CA VAL A 58 -1.90 -1.72 -2.23
C VAL A 58 -1.10 -3.01 -2.28
N ARG A 59 -1.01 -3.73 -1.16
CA ARG A 59 -0.44 -5.07 -1.09
C ARG A 59 -1.11 -5.90 0.00
N PRO A 60 -1.06 -7.23 -0.08
CA PRO A 60 -1.42 -8.09 1.02
C PRO A 60 -0.25 -8.28 2.00
N ARG A 61 -0.58 -8.74 3.21
CA ARG A 61 0.37 -9.20 4.24
C ARG A 61 0.91 -10.61 3.90
N THR A 62 1.67 -10.71 2.81
CA THR A 62 2.39 -11.92 2.41
C THR A 62 3.72 -11.60 1.74
N ALA A 63 4.66 -12.56 1.78
CA ALA A 63 6.00 -12.50 1.22
C ALA A 63 6.05 -12.38 -0.31
N ASN A 64 5.13 -13.05 -1.03
CA ASN A 64 5.06 -13.05 -2.50
C ASN A 64 3.77 -12.37 -3.02
N PRO A 65 3.63 -11.06 -2.80
CA PRO A 65 2.37 -10.35 -3.02
C PRO A 65 2.05 -10.11 -4.51
N LEU A 66 0.75 -9.98 -4.81
CA LEU A 66 0.30 -9.03 -5.83
C LEU A 66 0.33 -7.63 -5.20
N TRP A 67 0.97 -6.66 -5.81
CA TRP A 67 0.96 -5.28 -5.33
C TRP A 67 0.79 -4.28 -6.46
N THR A 68 0.32 -3.08 -6.09
CA THR A 68 0.06 -2.01 -7.04
C THR A 68 0.67 -0.69 -6.58
N GLY A 69 0.87 0.23 -7.53
CA GLY A 69 1.36 1.58 -7.27
C GLY A 69 0.81 2.60 -8.26
N LEU A 70 0.35 3.74 -7.74
CA LEU A 70 -0.09 4.88 -8.55
C LEU A 70 1.08 5.82 -8.83
N MET A 71 1.20 6.26 -10.08
CA MET A 71 2.14 7.31 -10.49
C MET A 71 1.43 8.32 -11.39
N TRP A 72 1.85 9.58 -11.33
CA TRP A 72 1.32 10.61 -12.22
C TRP A 72 2.34 11.71 -12.51
N ALA A 73 2.12 12.43 -13.60
CA ALA A 73 2.85 13.64 -13.94
C ALA A 73 1.99 14.54 -14.83
N LYS A 74 2.19 15.85 -14.74
CA LYS A 74 1.77 16.79 -15.78
C LYS A 74 2.60 16.57 -17.05
N VAL A 75 1.99 16.73 -18.22
CA VAL A 75 2.64 16.48 -19.53
C VAL A 75 2.38 17.56 -20.57
N ASP A 76 2.31 18.81 -20.11
CA ASP A 76 2.15 19.97 -21.00
C ASP A 76 3.47 20.37 -21.68
N SER A 77 4.61 20.03 -21.08
CA SER A 77 5.96 20.24 -21.60
C SER A 77 6.87 19.02 -21.37
N PHE A 78 7.99 18.95 -22.10
CA PHE A 78 9.00 17.90 -21.91
C PHE A 78 9.69 17.94 -20.54
N GLN A 79 9.77 19.11 -19.89
CA GLN A 79 10.42 19.23 -18.59
C GLN A 79 9.56 18.65 -17.46
N ASP A 80 8.23 18.66 -17.62
CA ASP A 80 7.29 18.31 -16.55
C ASP A 80 7.45 16.86 -16.07
N VAL A 81 7.70 15.90 -16.98
CA VAL A 81 7.90 14.49 -16.62
C VAL A 81 9.21 14.27 -15.85
N GLN A 82 10.22 15.12 -16.05
CA GLN A 82 11.51 14.97 -15.39
C GLN A 82 11.47 15.45 -13.93
N THR A 83 10.69 16.50 -13.64
CA THR A 83 10.66 17.15 -12.32
C THR A 83 9.35 16.93 -11.56
N GLY A 84 8.27 16.60 -12.27
CA GLY A 84 6.91 16.49 -11.75
C GLY A 84 6.40 15.06 -11.58
N PHE A 85 7.21 14.03 -11.84
CA PHE A 85 6.76 12.64 -11.73
C PHE A 85 6.63 12.18 -10.28
N ARG A 86 5.42 11.82 -9.85
CA ARG A 86 5.11 11.37 -8.49
C ARG A 86 5.00 9.86 -8.40
N TYR A 87 5.53 9.29 -7.31
CA TYR A 87 5.41 7.87 -6.98
C TYR A 87 5.59 7.64 -5.48
N THR A 88 6.81 7.90 -4.99
CA THR A 88 7.16 7.81 -3.57
C THR A 88 6.86 9.12 -2.85
N CYS A 89 6.54 9.04 -1.57
CA CYS A 89 6.36 10.21 -0.72
C CYS A 89 7.71 10.91 -0.51
N GLU A 90 7.90 12.08 -1.09
CA GLU A 90 9.14 12.87 -0.94
C GLU A 90 8.83 14.21 -0.24
N GLN A 91 9.68 14.63 0.70
CA GLN A 91 9.42 15.77 1.58
C GLN A 91 9.22 17.11 0.85
N HIS A 92 9.81 17.26 -0.34
CA HIS A 92 9.87 18.53 -1.07
C HIS A 92 9.01 18.55 -2.34
N GLU A 93 8.22 17.49 -2.59
CA GLU A 93 7.41 17.39 -3.81
C GLU A 93 5.98 17.88 -3.62
N ILE A 94 5.34 17.58 -2.48
CA ILE A 94 3.92 17.85 -2.21
C ILE A 94 3.75 18.41 -0.80
N ASN A 95 3.07 19.56 -0.67
CA ASN A 95 2.93 20.25 0.62
C ASN A 95 1.84 19.65 1.52
N GLY A 96 0.81 19.04 0.93
CA GLY A 96 -0.30 18.45 1.68
C GLY A 96 -0.78 17.16 1.04
N TYR A 97 -0.58 16.05 1.73
CA TYR A 97 -1.21 14.78 1.39
C TYR A 97 -1.48 13.99 2.66
N GLY A 98 -2.52 13.16 2.65
CA GLY A 98 -2.82 12.31 3.77
C GLY A 98 -4.22 11.72 3.74
N TRP A 99 -4.45 10.78 4.65
CA TRP A 99 -5.75 10.17 4.85
C TRP A 99 -6.67 11.13 5.61
N ASP A 100 -7.82 11.45 5.02
CA ASP A 100 -8.86 12.25 5.65
C ASP A 100 -9.67 11.40 6.64
N GLU A 101 -9.93 10.16 6.24
CA GLU A 101 -10.52 9.09 7.03
C GLU A 101 -9.92 7.76 6.61
N TYR A 102 -9.48 6.93 7.55
CA TYR A 102 -8.95 5.61 7.26
C TYR A 102 -9.09 4.65 8.43
N ASP A 103 -9.60 3.46 8.13
CA ASP A 103 -9.70 2.32 9.04
C ASP A 103 -8.97 1.12 8.42
N ALA A 104 -8.04 0.52 9.16
CA ALA A 104 -7.21 -0.57 8.65
C ALA A 104 -7.98 -1.81 8.21
N ARG A 105 -9.25 -2.00 8.64
CA ARG A 105 -10.09 -3.16 8.29
C ARG A 105 -11.10 -2.87 7.18
N LYS A 106 -11.41 -1.61 6.92
CA LYS A 106 -12.42 -1.23 5.92
C LYS A 106 -11.88 -0.44 4.74
N GLY A 107 -10.87 0.39 4.97
CA GLY A 107 -10.33 1.34 4.01
C GLY A 107 -10.65 2.79 4.37
N GLY A 108 -10.63 3.69 3.39
CA GLY A 108 -10.73 5.12 3.64
C GLY A 108 -10.55 5.99 2.41
N VAL A 109 -10.40 7.30 2.63
CA VAL A 109 -10.21 8.33 1.61
C VAL A 109 -8.96 9.14 1.95
N GLN A 110 -8.10 9.31 0.95
CA GLN A 110 -6.89 10.14 1.02
C GLN A 110 -6.98 11.24 -0.03
N SER A 111 -6.57 12.45 0.37
CA SER A 111 -6.40 13.61 -0.50
C SER A 111 -4.92 13.93 -0.68
N ILE A 112 -4.52 14.28 -1.90
CA ILE A 112 -3.14 14.62 -2.30
C ILE A 112 -3.22 15.93 -3.09
N HIS A 113 -2.60 16.98 -2.56
CA HIS A 113 -2.68 18.33 -3.12
C HIS A 113 -1.39 18.67 -3.89
N ASP A 114 -1.29 18.31 -5.17
CA ASP A 114 -0.08 18.50 -5.96
C ASP A 114 -0.06 19.85 -6.69
N GLU A 115 0.50 20.88 -6.03
CA GLU A 115 0.59 22.22 -6.60
C GLU A 115 1.40 22.27 -7.90
N ALA A 116 2.49 21.50 -8.00
CA ALA A 116 3.43 21.56 -9.12
C ALA A 116 2.86 20.94 -10.40
N ASN A 117 2.05 19.89 -10.26
CA ASN A 117 1.29 19.31 -11.37
C ASN A 117 -0.08 19.95 -11.57
N HIS A 118 -0.46 20.96 -10.77
CA HIS A 118 -1.75 21.66 -10.82
C HIS A 118 -2.97 20.75 -10.68
N ILE A 119 -2.85 19.65 -9.93
CA ILE A 119 -3.92 18.66 -9.77
C ILE A 119 -4.04 18.21 -8.32
N ASP A 120 -5.28 18.08 -7.85
CA ASP A 120 -5.57 17.40 -6.60
C ASP A 120 -6.05 15.97 -6.92
N ILE A 121 -5.44 14.98 -6.28
CA ILE A 121 -5.78 13.58 -6.43
C ILE A 121 -6.47 13.08 -5.17
N THR A 122 -7.63 12.44 -5.34
CA THR A 122 -8.31 11.69 -4.29
C THR A 122 -8.20 10.21 -4.58
N THR A 123 -7.70 9.45 -3.60
CA THR A 123 -7.68 7.98 -3.64
C THR A 123 -8.63 7.44 -2.59
N SER A 124 -9.70 6.77 -3.00
CA SER A 124 -10.60 6.04 -2.10
C SER A 124 -10.28 4.55 -2.17
N PHE A 125 -10.22 3.87 -1.02
CA PHE A 125 -9.92 2.44 -0.93
C PHE A 125 -10.97 1.74 -0.06
N VAL A 126 -11.47 0.60 -0.51
CA VAL A 126 -12.45 -0.21 0.22
C VAL A 126 -12.09 -1.69 0.17
N LYS A 127 -12.50 -2.42 1.20
CA LYS A 127 -12.36 -3.88 1.28
C LYS A 127 -13.71 -4.54 1.42
N VAL A 128 -13.88 -5.64 0.69
CA VAL A 128 -15.08 -6.47 0.70
C VAL A 128 -14.68 -7.86 1.20
N PRO A 129 -15.07 -8.24 2.43
CA PRO A 129 -14.68 -9.51 3.01
C PRO A 129 -15.35 -10.68 2.28
N GLY A 130 -14.68 -11.83 2.25
CA GLY A 130 -15.22 -13.06 1.68
C GLY A 130 -14.15 -14.05 1.24
N GLY A 131 -14.57 -15.28 0.95
CA GLY A 131 -13.68 -16.32 0.43
C GLY A 131 -12.64 -16.80 1.44
N ALA A 132 -11.53 -17.32 0.92
CA ALA A 132 -10.47 -17.96 1.69
C ALA A 132 -9.11 -17.25 1.61
N HIS A 133 -9.04 -16.12 0.88
CA HIS A 133 -7.78 -15.43 0.55
C HIS A 133 -7.87 -13.91 0.86
N GLY A 134 -8.53 -13.56 1.97
CA GLY A 134 -8.64 -12.17 2.45
C GLY A 134 -9.61 -11.27 1.68
N GLY A 135 -10.50 -11.85 0.87
CA GLY A 135 -11.57 -11.12 0.18
C GLY A 135 -11.13 -10.36 -1.07
N SER A 136 -11.89 -9.32 -1.37
CA SER A 136 -11.75 -8.45 -2.54
C SER A 136 -11.50 -7.01 -2.10
N TRP A 137 -10.94 -6.18 -2.97
CA TRP A 137 -10.74 -4.76 -2.67
C TRP A 137 -10.93 -3.91 -3.92
N ALA A 138 -11.26 -2.64 -3.71
CA ALA A 138 -11.40 -1.69 -4.80
C ALA A 138 -10.82 -0.34 -4.44
N ALA A 139 -10.27 0.34 -5.43
CA ALA A 139 -9.77 1.70 -5.30
C ALA A 139 -10.37 2.60 -6.38
N ARG A 140 -10.70 3.84 -6.02
CA ARG A 140 -11.12 4.90 -6.96
C ARG A 140 -10.05 5.97 -6.97
N ILE A 141 -9.57 6.31 -8.16
CA ILE A 141 -8.56 7.32 -8.39
C ILE A 141 -9.24 8.46 -9.13
N LYS A 142 -9.30 9.63 -8.48
CA LYS A 142 -9.92 10.83 -9.02
C LYS A 142 -8.90 11.95 -9.08
N GLY A 143 -8.78 12.62 -10.21
CA GLY A 143 -7.95 13.81 -10.40
C GLY A 143 -8.81 15.02 -10.75
N VAL A 144 -8.61 16.14 -10.05
CA VAL A 144 -9.32 17.39 -10.31
C VAL A 144 -8.30 18.52 -10.47
N PRO A 145 -8.28 19.22 -11.62
CA PRO A 145 -7.43 20.39 -11.80
C PRO A 145 -7.69 21.45 -10.72
N ARG A 146 -6.63 22.04 -10.21
CA ARG A 146 -6.72 23.09 -9.18
C ARG A 146 -7.17 24.42 -9.77
N ASP A 147 -7.65 25.30 -8.91
CA ASP A 147 -7.92 26.69 -9.30
C ASP A 147 -6.67 27.32 -9.92
N GLY A 148 -6.82 27.88 -11.13
CA GLY A 148 -5.72 28.47 -11.90
C GLY A 148 -4.93 27.48 -12.77
N ALA A 149 -5.31 26.19 -12.79
CA ALA A 149 -4.75 25.24 -13.75
C ALA A 149 -5.09 25.64 -15.21
N PRO A 150 -4.22 25.31 -16.18
CA PRO A 150 -4.55 25.47 -17.59
C PRO A 150 -5.81 24.70 -17.97
N ALA A 151 -6.66 25.29 -18.82
CA ALA A 151 -7.91 24.65 -19.27
C ALA A 151 -7.68 23.32 -20.01
N ASN A 152 -6.49 23.16 -20.58
CA ASN A 152 -6.06 21.98 -21.35
C ASN A 152 -5.02 21.15 -20.58
N LEU A 153 -4.98 21.24 -19.24
CA LEU A 153 -4.03 20.51 -18.38
C LEU A 153 -4.02 19.02 -18.72
N LYS A 154 -2.88 18.50 -19.15
CA LYS A 154 -2.72 17.07 -19.44
C LYS A 154 -2.03 16.36 -18.29
N THR A 155 -2.69 15.33 -17.79
CA THR A 155 -2.15 14.46 -16.74
C THR A 155 -1.95 13.06 -17.30
N MET A 156 -0.71 12.59 -17.22
CA MET A 156 -0.35 11.21 -17.48
C MET A 156 -0.41 10.44 -16.17
N VAL A 157 -1.15 9.34 -16.17
CA VAL A 157 -1.29 8.44 -15.02
C VAL A 157 -0.75 7.07 -15.41
N HIS A 158 0.07 6.48 -14.54
CA HIS A 158 0.43 5.07 -14.62
C HIS A 158 -0.10 4.34 -13.41
N TYR A 159 -0.70 3.18 -13.66
CA TYR A 159 -1.03 2.21 -12.62
C TYR A 159 -0.14 0.99 -12.83
N TYR A 160 0.81 0.81 -11.90
CA TYR A 160 1.77 -0.28 -11.90
C TYR A 160 1.20 -1.45 -11.13
N ILE A 161 1.25 -2.65 -11.69
CA ILE A 161 0.78 -3.90 -11.06
C ILE A 161 1.91 -4.91 -11.18
N ALA A 162 2.29 -5.53 -10.07
CA ALA A 162 3.31 -6.57 -10.05
C ALA A 162 2.89 -7.75 -9.18
N GLN A 163 3.14 -8.96 -9.68
CA GLN A 163 3.02 -10.19 -8.91
C GLN A 163 4.43 -10.70 -8.63
N ASP A 164 4.79 -10.79 -7.36
CA ASP A 164 6.05 -11.36 -6.93
C ASP A 164 5.93 -12.89 -6.77
N GLY A 165 7.06 -13.59 -6.82
CA GLY A 165 7.16 -15.02 -6.59
C GLY A 165 7.47 -15.86 -7.83
N GLN A 166 8.00 -17.07 -7.58
CA GLN A 166 8.35 -18.03 -8.62
C GLN A 166 7.13 -18.41 -9.45
N GLY A 167 7.23 -18.27 -10.78
CA GLY A 167 6.11 -18.57 -11.68
C GLY A 167 4.99 -17.53 -11.64
N ALA A 168 5.23 -16.34 -11.08
CA ALA A 168 4.30 -15.22 -11.14
C ALA A 168 3.94 -14.89 -12.59
N GLU A 169 2.65 -14.99 -12.91
CA GLU A 169 2.08 -14.62 -14.19
C GLU A 169 0.77 -13.86 -13.99
N LEU A 170 0.72 -12.69 -14.62
CA LEU A 170 -0.47 -11.90 -14.86
C LEU A 170 -0.68 -11.86 -16.37
N THR A 171 -1.86 -12.24 -16.82
CA THR A 171 -2.23 -12.23 -18.23
C THR A 171 -3.38 -11.26 -18.43
N ILE A 172 -3.25 -10.39 -19.42
CA ILE A 172 -4.36 -9.58 -19.88
C ILE A 172 -5.43 -10.46 -20.52
N ASP A 173 -6.69 -10.24 -20.14
CA ASP A 173 -7.88 -10.96 -20.63
C ASP A 173 -8.85 -9.95 -21.26
N THR A 174 -8.31 -9.05 -22.07
CA THR A 174 -9.05 -8.00 -22.77
C THR A 174 -8.41 -7.82 -24.13
N ASP A 175 -9.23 -7.85 -25.17
CA ASP A 175 -8.76 -7.63 -26.53
C ASP A 175 -8.62 -6.12 -26.79
N GLY A 176 -7.50 -5.73 -27.39
CA GLY A 176 -7.24 -4.36 -27.85
C GLY A 176 -6.69 -4.38 -29.27
N ASP A 177 -6.34 -3.21 -29.79
CA ASP A 177 -5.63 -3.10 -31.05
C ASP A 177 -4.19 -2.59 -30.84
N SER A 178 -3.44 -2.42 -31.93
CA SER A 178 -2.05 -1.95 -31.87
C SER A 178 -1.90 -0.55 -31.26
N THR A 179 -2.98 0.24 -31.22
CA THR A 179 -2.99 1.62 -30.71
C THR A 179 -3.45 1.72 -29.25
N GLY A 180 -4.05 0.67 -28.69
CA GLY A 180 -4.47 0.61 -27.30
C GLY A 180 -5.86 0.01 -27.10
N PHE A 181 -6.52 0.43 -26.02
CA PHE A 181 -7.80 -0.09 -25.55
C PHE A 181 -8.82 1.01 -25.28
N ASP A 182 -10.06 0.78 -25.71
CA ASP A 182 -11.20 1.69 -25.52
C ASP A 182 -12.14 1.25 -24.36
N GLN A 183 -11.81 0.14 -23.70
CA GLN A 183 -12.63 -0.51 -22.67
C GLN A 183 -11.84 -0.78 -21.39
N ASP A 184 -12.52 -1.32 -20.39
CA ASP A 184 -11.92 -1.77 -19.13
C ASP A 184 -10.86 -2.85 -19.39
N ILE A 185 -9.72 -2.76 -18.69
CA ILE A 185 -8.62 -3.72 -18.82
C ILE A 185 -8.73 -4.74 -17.71
N THR A 186 -8.88 -6.01 -18.09
CA THR A 186 -8.90 -7.12 -17.17
C THR A 186 -7.57 -7.85 -17.17
N PHE A 187 -7.03 -8.11 -15.98
CA PHE A 187 -5.90 -9.00 -15.74
C PHE A 187 -6.37 -10.20 -14.93
N LYS A 188 -5.94 -11.39 -15.32
CA LYS A 188 -6.13 -12.62 -14.56
C LYS A 188 -4.79 -13.11 -14.05
N GLY A 189 -4.78 -13.59 -12.81
CA GLY A 189 -3.60 -14.13 -12.18
C GLY A 189 -3.92 -15.25 -11.22
N THR A 190 -2.90 -15.96 -10.80
CA THR A 190 -2.99 -16.99 -9.76
C THR A 190 -1.69 -16.99 -8.97
N SER A 191 -1.80 -17.07 -7.65
CA SER A 191 -0.65 -17.26 -6.76
C SER A 191 -0.98 -18.25 -5.66
N ALA A 192 0.04 -18.76 -4.98
CA ALA A 192 -0.14 -19.68 -3.86
C ALA A 192 -0.97 -19.05 -2.73
N ASP A 193 -0.74 -17.76 -2.44
CA ASP A 193 -1.37 -17.06 -1.31
C ASP A 193 -2.76 -16.50 -1.65
N LEU A 194 -3.00 -16.15 -2.93
CA LEU A 194 -4.24 -15.48 -3.35
C LEU A 194 -5.24 -16.42 -4.04
N GLY A 195 -4.81 -17.62 -4.41
CA GLY A 195 -5.53 -18.45 -5.36
C GLY A 195 -5.69 -17.73 -6.71
N ALA A 196 -6.74 -18.08 -7.45
CA ALA A 196 -7.11 -17.36 -8.67
C ALA A 196 -7.77 -16.01 -8.34
N TYR A 197 -7.46 -14.99 -9.12
CA TYR A 197 -8.04 -13.66 -8.98
C TYR A 197 -8.13 -12.93 -10.32
N GLN A 198 -8.90 -11.85 -10.30
CA GLN A 198 -9.04 -10.91 -11.40
C GLN A 198 -8.80 -9.49 -10.88
N LEU A 199 -8.11 -8.68 -11.67
CA LEU A 199 -7.94 -7.24 -11.42
C LEU A 199 -8.41 -6.47 -12.66
N VAL A 200 -9.35 -5.56 -12.47
CA VAL A 200 -9.90 -4.72 -13.53
C VAL A 200 -9.46 -3.28 -13.31
N VAL A 201 -8.87 -2.64 -14.32
CA VAL A 201 -8.65 -1.19 -14.36
C VAL A 201 -9.67 -0.60 -15.34
N THR A 202 -10.66 0.11 -14.83
CA THR A 202 -11.76 0.60 -15.68
C THR A 202 -11.25 1.64 -16.68
N ASN A 203 -11.97 1.79 -17.80
CA ASN A 203 -11.71 2.88 -18.74
C ASN A 203 -11.80 4.23 -18.00
N GLY A 204 -12.82 4.39 -17.17
CA GLY A 204 -13.06 5.59 -16.37
C GLY A 204 -13.78 6.70 -17.14
N GLU A 205 -13.89 7.85 -16.50
CA GLU A 205 -14.49 9.08 -16.99
C GLU A 205 -13.44 10.20 -17.06
N GLY A 206 -13.70 11.20 -17.91
CA GLY A 206 -12.81 12.34 -18.12
C GLY A 206 -12.44 12.51 -19.59
N ASP A 207 -12.17 13.75 -19.98
CA ASP A 207 -11.72 14.06 -21.33
C ASP A 207 -10.30 13.52 -21.53
N ARG A 208 -9.97 13.18 -22.78
CA ARG A 208 -8.65 12.67 -23.14
C ARG A 208 -8.04 13.48 -24.27
N PRO A 209 -6.71 13.62 -24.31
CA PRO A 209 -6.04 14.27 -25.42
C PRO A 209 -6.40 13.58 -26.73
N ALA A 210 -7.05 14.33 -27.62
CA ALA A 210 -7.40 13.90 -28.95
C ALA A 210 -6.98 14.97 -29.96
N GLY A 211 -6.69 14.57 -31.19
CA GLY A 211 -6.27 15.47 -32.26
C GLY A 211 -5.36 14.77 -33.25
N GLU A 212 -5.46 15.15 -34.53
CA GLU A 212 -4.58 14.61 -35.55
C GLU A 212 -3.14 15.09 -35.35
N HIS A 213 -2.22 14.15 -35.39
CA HIS A 213 -0.78 14.34 -35.45
C HIS A 213 -0.18 13.24 -36.31
N LEU A 214 1.10 13.37 -36.62
CA LEU A 214 1.77 12.49 -37.59
C LEU A 214 1.79 11.02 -37.16
N LEU A 215 1.78 10.76 -35.86
CA LEU A 215 1.74 9.42 -35.28
C LEU A 215 0.33 8.94 -34.85
N SER A 216 -0.76 9.57 -35.30
CA SER A 216 -2.11 9.22 -34.81
C SER A 216 -2.54 7.78 -35.14
N ASP A 217 -1.94 7.16 -36.17
CA ASP A 217 -2.19 5.76 -36.55
C ASP A 217 -1.55 4.75 -35.57
N THR A 218 -0.58 5.17 -34.77
CA THR A 218 0.16 4.28 -33.85
C THR A 218 0.10 4.74 -32.39
N ARG A 219 -0.13 6.04 -32.16
CA ARG A 219 -0.17 6.67 -30.83
C ARG A 219 -1.44 7.47 -30.67
N ARG A 220 -2.24 7.14 -29.66
CA ARG A 220 -3.57 7.66 -29.42
C ARG A 220 -3.75 7.98 -27.95
N GLY A 221 -3.91 9.27 -27.64
CA GLY A 221 -4.10 9.75 -26.27
C GLY A 221 -5.47 9.42 -25.68
N ASP A 222 -6.45 9.08 -26.53
CA ASP A 222 -7.79 8.68 -26.14
C ASP A 222 -7.91 7.20 -25.73
N LYS A 223 -6.85 6.40 -25.97
CA LYS A 223 -6.79 4.99 -25.62
C LYS A 223 -6.01 4.75 -24.34
N THR A 224 -6.40 3.72 -23.60
CA THR A 224 -5.58 3.16 -22.52
C THR A 224 -4.47 2.32 -23.12
N ILE A 225 -3.25 2.47 -22.62
CA ILE A 225 -2.07 1.72 -23.07
C ILE A 225 -1.69 0.69 -22.02
N VAL A 226 -1.38 -0.53 -22.45
CA VAL A 226 -0.87 -1.59 -21.57
C VAL A 226 0.51 -2.02 -22.05
N ASN A 227 1.47 -2.03 -21.14
CA ASN A 227 2.80 -2.57 -21.37
C ASN A 227 3.05 -3.72 -20.38
N SER A 228 3.04 -4.94 -20.90
CA SER A 228 3.30 -6.17 -20.16
C SER A 228 4.78 -6.54 -20.28
N LEU A 229 5.42 -6.81 -19.15
CA LEU A 229 6.84 -7.17 -19.12
C LEU A 229 7.14 -8.23 -18.05
N ARG A 230 8.29 -8.87 -18.22
CA ARG A 230 8.86 -9.76 -17.20
C ARG A 230 10.04 -9.07 -16.52
N ALA A 231 9.85 -8.66 -15.27
CA ALA A 231 10.91 -8.14 -14.43
C ALA A 231 11.49 -9.28 -13.57
N PRO A 232 12.81 -9.33 -13.36
CA PRO A 232 13.38 -10.22 -12.33
C PRO A 232 12.75 -9.94 -10.95
N ASP A 233 12.56 -10.99 -10.14
CA ASP A 233 11.90 -10.90 -8.83
C ASP A 233 12.54 -9.84 -7.91
N ASN A 234 13.87 -9.71 -7.97
CA ASN A 234 14.63 -8.74 -7.18
C ASN A 234 14.59 -7.29 -7.73
N MET A 235 13.88 -7.04 -8.83
CA MET A 235 13.81 -5.74 -9.51
C MET A 235 12.37 -5.20 -9.64
N ALA A 236 11.32 -6.03 -9.48
CA ALA A 236 9.93 -5.57 -9.63
C ALA A 236 9.59 -4.38 -8.72
N TRP A 237 10.15 -4.32 -7.51
CA TRP A 237 9.98 -3.19 -6.58
C TRP A 237 10.46 -1.83 -7.14
N GLN A 238 11.36 -1.84 -8.15
CA GLN A 238 11.91 -0.64 -8.79
C GLN A 238 10.95 -0.04 -9.84
N ALA A 239 9.65 0.01 -9.54
CA ALA A 239 8.61 0.40 -10.49
C ALA A 239 8.90 1.73 -11.20
N ARG A 240 9.37 2.76 -10.47
CA ARG A 240 9.74 4.06 -11.07
C ARG A 240 10.82 3.91 -12.13
N GLY A 241 11.87 3.12 -11.86
CA GLY A 241 12.95 2.86 -12.81
C GLY A 241 12.47 2.07 -14.03
N ILE A 242 11.61 1.07 -13.83
CA ILE A 242 11.00 0.27 -14.90
C ILE A 242 10.13 1.15 -15.80
N VAL A 243 9.23 1.96 -15.22
CA VAL A 243 8.36 2.87 -15.98
C VAL A 243 9.20 3.89 -16.75
N TYR A 244 10.23 4.50 -16.13
CA TYR A 244 11.10 5.42 -16.86
C TYR A 244 11.86 4.75 -18.00
N LYS A 245 12.31 3.50 -17.84
CA LYS A 245 12.94 2.75 -18.93
C LYS A 245 11.97 2.59 -20.11
N GLN A 246 10.72 2.22 -19.85
CA GLN A 246 9.69 2.09 -20.89
C GLN A 246 9.36 3.43 -21.56
N ILE A 247 9.34 4.53 -20.79
CA ILE A 247 9.20 5.89 -21.34
C ILE A 247 10.39 6.22 -22.26
N GLN A 248 11.63 5.95 -21.82
CA GLN A 248 12.84 6.20 -22.61
C GLN A 248 12.87 5.40 -23.92
N GLU A 249 12.49 4.13 -23.88
CA GLU A 249 12.36 3.27 -25.07
C GLU A 249 11.30 3.84 -26.03
N SER A 250 10.19 4.33 -25.50
CA SER A 250 9.12 4.94 -26.29
C SER A 250 9.53 6.28 -26.91
N VAL A 251 10.30 7.11 -26.19
CA VAL A 251 10.87 8.36 -26.72
C VAL A 251 11.86 8.06 -27.84
N LYS A 252 12.73 7.07 -27.64
CA LYS A 252 13.72 6.65 -28.65
C LYS A 252 13.04 6.17 -29.93
N ALA A 253 11.99 5.36 -29.82
CA ALA A 253 11.22 4.90 -30.99
C ALA A 253 10.65 6.07 -31.80
N VAL A 254 10.10 7.09 -31.13
CA VAL A 254 9.62 8.31 -31.81
C VAL A 254 10.74 9.05 -32.52
N GLN A 255 11.92 9.17 -31.90
CA GLN A 255 13.07 9.84 -32.50
C GLN A 255 13.64 9.10 -33.72
N GLU A 256 13.49 7.77 -33.77
CA GLU A 256 13.93 6.95 -34.90
C GLU A 256 12.92 6.96 -36.05
N GLU A 257 11.62 7.01 -35.74
CA GLU A 257 10.52 7.05 -36.73
C GLU A 257 10.27 8.44 -37.32
N HIS A 258 10.66 9.51 -36.61
CA HIS A 258 10.22 10.87 -36.92
C HIS A 258 11.35 11.90 -37.01
N ASN A 259 11.21 12.86 -37.94
CA ASN A 259 12.16 13.96 -38.13
C ASN A 259 12.03 14.99 -36.99
N PRO A 260 13.12 15.36 -36.28
CA PRO A 260 13.08 16.36 -35.21
C PRO A 260 12.54 17.74 -35.59
N GLU A 261 12.48 18.07 -36.88
CA GLU A 261 12.01 19.38 -37.36
C GLU A 261 10.48 19.57 -37.31
N GLU A 262 9.71 18.49 -37.10
CA GLU A 262 8.26 18.54 -36.95
C GLU A 262 7.87 18.22 -35.49
N PRO A 263 7.50 19.23 -34.67
CA PRO A 263 7.31 19.05 -33.24
C PRO A 263 6.07 18.21 -32.93
N LEU A 264 6.24 17.16 -32.13
CA LEU A 264 5.14 16.37 -31.56
C LEU A 264 4.81 16.86 -30.14
N PRO A 265 3.52 16.83 -29.73
CA PRO A 265 3.14 17.14 -28.36
C PRO A 265 3.82 16.21 -27.34
N PRO A 266 4.20 16.69 -26.14
CA PRO A 266 4.87 15.86 -25.13
C PRO A 266 4.08 14.62 -24.72
N TRP A 267 2.76 14.71 -24.61
CA TRP A 267 1.90 13.57 -24.28
C TRP A 267 1.95 12.46 -25.35
N VAL A 268 2.14 12.80 -26.63
CA VAL A 268 2.35 11.82 -27.71
C VAL A 268 3.70 11.14 -27.53
N VAL A 269 4.75 11.93 -27.25
CA VAL A 269 6.14 11.43 -27.16
C VAL A 269 6.33 10.51 -25.95
N TYR A 270 5.74 10.84 -24.80
CA TYR A 270 5.83 10.05 -23.58
C TYR A 270 4.80 8.92 -23.46
N GLN A 271 3.91 8.77 -24.44
CA GLN A 271 3.05 7.59 -24.50
C GLN A 271 3.91 6.32 -24.58
N LEU A 272 3.59 5.32 -23.77
CA LEU A 272 4.25 4.02 -23.83
C LEU A 272 3.90 3.28 -25.13
N GLN A 273 4.75 2.35 -25.53
CA GLN A 273 4.37 1.34 -26.53
C GLN A 273 3.30 0.41 -25.96
N ASN A 274 2.25 0.16 -26.74
CA ASN A 274 1.21 -0.81 -26.41
C ASN A 274 1.74 -2.22 -26.70
N ASN A 275 2.04 -2.97 -25.64
CA ASN A 275 2.54 -4.33 -25.71
C ASN A 275 1.79 -5.20 -24.67
N PRO A 276 0.49 -5.45 -24.88
CA PRO A 276 -0.31 -6.28 -23.98
C PRO A 276 0.09 -7.75 -24.10
N GLY A 277 0.14 -8.45 -22.98
CA GLY A 277 0.46 -9.88 -22.96
C GLY A 277 0.53 -10.46 -21.55
N THR A 278 1.41 -11.44 -21.39
CA THR A 278 1.67 -12.11 -20.11
C THR A 278 3.00 -11.66 -19.54
N GLY A 279 3.02 -11.36 -18.24
CA GLY A 279 4.21 -10.94 -17.51
C GLY A 279 3.92 -10.90 -16.02
N ASN A 280 4.95 -10.76 -15.19
CA ASN A 280 4.76 -10.52 -13.75
C ASN A 280 4.59 -9.04 -13.44
N VAL A 281 4.84 -8.14 -14.41
CA VAL A 281 4.63 -6.71 -14.30
C VAL A 281 3.73 -6.22 -15.44
N GLN A 282 2.75 -5.41 -15.06
CA GLN A 282 1.78 -4.78 -15.97
C GLN A 282 1.77 -3.28 -15.69
N ILE A 283 1.98 -2.46 -16.73
CA ILE A 283 1.90 -1.01 -16.64
C ILE A 283 0.68 -0.55 -17.46
N VAL A 284 -0.30 0.03 -16.78
CA VAL A 284 -1.45 0.67 -17.43
C VAL A 284 -1.20 2.17 -17.47
N GLN A 285 -1.08 2.75 -18.66
CA GLN A 285 -0.95 4.19 -18.85
C GLN A 285 -2.27 4.78 -19.38
N LYS A 286 -2.70 5.89 -18.77
CA LYS A 286 -3.85 6.69 -19.21
C LYS A 286 -3.44 8.15 -19.33
N MET A 287 -3.96 8.83 -20.35
CA MET A 287 -3.82 10.27 -20.53
C MET A 287 -5.17 10.93 -20.31
N PHE A 288 -5.20 12.01 -19.54
CA PHE A 288 -6.41 12.79 -19.30
C PHE A 288 -6.15 14.26 -19.59
N GLU A 289 -7.18 14.95 -20.07
CA GLU A 289 -7.24 16.39 -20.21
C GLU A 289 -8.29 16.93 -19.21
N GLY A 290 -7.85 17.65 -18.18
CA GLY A 290 -8.73 18.12 -17.12
C GLY A 290 -9.03 17.07 -16.05
N ALA A 291 -10.29 17.03 -15.57
CA ALA A 291 -10.71 16.16 -14.47
C ALA A 291 -10.97 14.72 -14.96
N PHE A 292 -10.66 13.75 -14.11
CA PHE A 292 -10.83 12.33 -14.43
C PHE A 292 -11.18 11.49 -13.20
N GLU A 293 -11.77 10.33 -13.43
CA GLU A 293 -12.07 9.33 -12.40
C GLU A 293 -11.99 7.93 -13.01
N PHE A 294 -11.28 6.99 -12.39
CA PHE A 294 -11.31 5.58 -12.78
C PHE A 294 -11.14 4.67 -11.56
N ASP A 295 -11.60 3.43 -11.71
CA ASP A 295 -11.60 2.42 -10.66
C ASP A 295 -10.59 1.31 -10.94
N VAL A 296 -10.05 0.74 -9.87
CA VAL A 296 -9.24 -0.48 -9.86
C VAL A 296 -9.94 -1.48 -8.95
N LEU A 297 -10.36 -2.62 -9.50
CA LEU A 297 -11.23 -3.58 -8.85
C LEU A 297 -10.52 -4.94 -8.80
N PHE A 298 -10.11 -5.37 -7.61
CA PHE A 298 -9.55 -6.70 -7.38
C PHE A 298 -10.64 -7.63 -6.83
N SER A 299 -10.85 -8.75 -7.51
CA SER A 299 -11.81 -9.78 -7.11
C SER A 299 -11.11 -11.11 -6.86
N SER A 300 -11.19 -11.62 -5.63
CA SER A 300 -10.77 -12.99 -5.34
C SER A 300 -11.79 -13.98 -5.89
N ALA A 301 -11.34 -14.99 -6.64
CA ALA A 301 -12.24 -16.04 -7.15
C ALA A 301 -12.93 -16.83 -6.03
N SER A 302 -12.34 -16.84 -4.82
CA SER A 302 -12.93 -17.49 -3.65
C SER A 302 -14.02 -16.66 -2.97
N ALA A 303 -14.10 -15.35 -3.22
CA ALA A 303 -14.95 -14.42 -2.48
C ALA A 303 -16.35 -14.23 -3.10
N GLY A 304 -16.66 -14.91 -4.20
CA GLY A 304 -17.96 -14.88 -4.86
C GLY A 304 -17.97 -13.99 -6.10
N ALA A 305 -18.90 -13.05 -6.17
CA ALA A 305 -19.10 -12.23 -7.36
C ALA A 305 -17.98 -11.18 -7.55
N GLU A 306 -17.67 -10.89 -8.81
CA GLU A 306 -16.75 -9.81 -9.19
C GLU A 306 -17.26 -8.44 -8.71
N LEU A 307 -16.35 -7.62 -8.20
CA LEU A 307 -16.65 -6.25 -7.79
C LEU A 307 -16.99 -5.36 -8.99
N LYS A 308 -17.94 -4.45 -8.79
CA LYS A 308 -18.34 -3.46 -9.78
C LYS A 308 -18.18 -2.03 -9.24
N PRO A 309 -18.10 -1.01 -10.11
CA PRO A 309 -18.04 0.40 -9.68
C PRO A 309 -19.17 0.83 -8.72
N ALA A 310 -20.35 0.24 -8.86
CA ALA A 310 -21.49 0.50 -7.98
C ALA A 310 -21.27 -0.06 -6.56
N ASP A 311 -20.58 -1.20 -6.43
CA ASP A 311 -20.20 -1.75 -5.13
C ASP A 311 -19.19 -0.84 -4.44
N LEU A 312 -18.15 -0.40 -5.17
CA LEU A 312 -17.18 0.57 -4.65
C LEU A 312 -17.85 1.86 -4.15
N THR A 313 -18.77 2.43 -4.94
CA THR A 313 -19.51 3.64 -4.56
C THR A 313 -20.29 3.44 -3.25
N ARG A 314 -20.97 2.29 -3.10
CA ARG A 314 -21.70 1.92 -1.88
C ARG A 314 -20.78 1.75 -0.68
N GLU A 315 -19.66 1.04 -0.86
CA GLU A 315 -18.72 0.78 0.24
C GLU A 315 -18.00 2.05 0.70
N ILE A 316 -17.66 2.99 -0.20
CA ILE A 316 -17.09 4.30 0.17
C ILE A 316 -18.04 5.03 1.14
N GLN A 317 -19.32 5.13 0.79
CA GLN A 317 -20.34 5.79 1.62
C GLN A 317 -20.53 5.09 2.97
N THR A 318 -20.58 3.76 2.95
CA THR A 318 -20.75 2.93 4.15
C THR A 318 -19.56 3.06 5.09
N ASN A 319 -18.34 3.02 4.55
CA ASN A 319 -17.11 3.16 5.31
C ASN A 319 -16.96 4.55 5.92
N SER A 320 -17.30 5.61 5.17
CA SER A 320 -17.30 6.97 5.68
C SER A 320 -18.28 7.12 6.85
N ALA A 321 -19.52 6.66 6.71
CA ALA A 321 -20.51 6.71 7.78
C ALA A 321 -20.05 5.93 9.03
N PHE A 322 -19.48 4.74 8.83
CA PHE A 322 -18.92 3.92 9.90
C PHE A 322 -17.77 4.63 10.62
N PHE A 323 -16.78 5.14 9.91
CA PHE A 323 -15.61 5.79 10.48
C PHE A 323 -16.01 7.01 11.31
N ASN A 324 -16.89 7.86 10.74
CA ASN A 324 -17.39 9.05 11.41
C ASN A 324 -18.18 8.72 12.69
N GLY A 325 -19.01 7.68 12.65
CA GLY A 325 -19.75 7.19 13.81
C GLY A 325 -18.82 6.63 14.89
N ARG A 326 -17.90 5.74 14.51
CA ARG A 326 -16.94 5.10 15.43
C ARG A 326 -16.00 6.12 16.06
N PHE A 327 -15.43 7.04 15.28
CA PHE A 327 -14.55 8.09 15.82
C PHE A 327 -15.24 8.93 16.89
N SER A 328 -16.50 9.30 16.66
CA SER A 328 -17.29 10.06 17.63
C SER A 328 -17.62 9.25 18.90
N SER A 329 -17.70 7.93 18.79
CA SER A 329 -17.98 7.03 19.91
C SER A 329 -16.73 6.70 20.73
N VAL A 330 -15.57 6.60 20.08
CA VAL A 330 -14.29 6.24 20.73
C VAL A 330 -13.66 7.48 21.36
N PHE A 331 -13.63 8.61 20.64
CA PHE A 331 -12.94 9.83 21.06
C PHE A 331 -13.93 10.91 21.50
N ASP A 332 -14.15 10.98 22.81
CA ASP A 332 -14.96 12.02 23.46
C ASP A 332 -14.10 13.27 23.72
N LEU A 333 -13.91 14.08 22.67
CA LEU A 333 -13.10 15.31 22.70
C LEU A 333 -13.62 16.31 23.75
N LYS A 334 -12.76 16.66 24.72
CA LYS A 334 -13.10 17.55 25.84
C LYS A 334 -12.76 19.01 25.56
N ALA A 335 -13.41 19.92 26.28
CA ALA A 335 -13.09 21.35 26.22
C ALA A 335 -11.59 21.58 26.52
N PRO A 336 -10.88 22.44 25.74
CA PRO A 336 -11.39 23.38 24.75
C PRO A 336 -11.55 22.81 23.31
N PHE A 337 -11.36 21.51 23.09
CA PHE A 337 -11.30 20.87 21.77
C PHE A 337 -12.65 20.36 21.24
N THR A 338 -13.75 21.02 21.56
CA THR A 338 -15.12 20.56 21.21
C THR A 338 -15.63 21.08 19.86
N ALA A 339 -14.92 22.00 19.21
CA ALA A 339 -15.31 22.53 17.90
C ALA A 339 -15.01 21.53 16.76
N ASP A 340 -15.81 21.55 15.70
CA ASP A 340 -15.70 20.61 14.56
C ASP A 340 -14.30 20.56 13.93
N LYS A 341 -13.59 21.69 13.88
CA LYS A 341 -12.21 21.74 13.37
C LYS A 341 -11.26 20.79 14.11
N TYR A 342 -11.45 20.59 15.42
CA TYR A 342 -10.63 19.67 16.20
C TYR A 342 -11.01 18.21 15.95
N LYS A 343 -12.29 17.97 15.65
CA LYS A 343 -12.76 16.65 15.22
C LYS A 343 -12.20 16.27 13.85
N THR A 344 -12.23 17.19 12.89
CA THR A 344 -11.60 17.00 11.57
C THR A 344 -10.09 16.76 11.72
N PHE A 345 -9.41 17.57 12.52
CA PHE A 345 -7.99 17.40 12.80
C PHE A 345 -7.68 16.04 13.44
N GLY A 346 -8.42 15.64 14.48
CA GLY A 346 -8.23 14.35 15.16
C GLY A 346 -8.47 13.14 14.25
N LYS A 347 -9.49 13.21 13.38
CA LYS A 347 -9.72 12.18 12.35
C LYS A 347 -8.53 12.06 11.41
N SER A 348 -8.03 13.18 10.90
CA SER A 348 -6.87 13.18 10.00
C SER A 348 -5.61 12.66 10.70
N MET A 349 -5.35 13.03 11.95
CA MET A 349 -4.22 12.51 12.73
C MET A 349 -4.28 10.98 12.89
N LEU A 350 -5.41 10.46 13.36
CA LEU A 350 -5.58 9.01 13.54
C LEU A 350 -5.49 8.27 12.20
N SER A 351 -6.14 8.81 11.17
CA SER A 351 -6.17 8.20 9.83
C SER A 351 -4.78 8.15 9.20
N ASN A 352 -3.95 9.18 9.38
CA ASN A 352 -2.58 9.17 8.88
C ASN A 352 -1.65 8.25 9.68
N LEU A 353 -1.87 8.11 10.99
CA LEU A 353 -1.13 7.14 11.80
C LEU A 353 -1.44 5.71 11.33
N ILE A 354 -2.72 5.35 11.24
CA ILE A 354 -3.16 4.02 10.80
C ILE A 354 -2.81 3.82 9.30
N GLY A 355 -2.95 4.85 8.49
CA GLY A 355 -2.59 4.85 7.07
C GLY A 355 -1.08 4.83 6.80
N GLY A 356 -0.26 4.97 7.84
CA GLY A 356 1.18 4.74 7.82
C GLY A 356 1.55 3.27 8.11
N ILE A 357 0.60 2.42 8.51
CA ILE A 357 0.88 1.00 8.73
C ILE A 357 1.31 0.35 7.41
N GLY A 358 2.43 -0.36 7.46
CA GLY A 358 3.02 -1.08 6.33
C GLY A 358 3.22 -2.56 6.63
N PHE A 359 3.47 -3.32 5.56
CA PHE A 359 3.91 -4.71 5.62
C PHE A 359 5.22 -4.84 4.86
N PHE A 360 6.25 -5.29 5.58
CA PHE A 360 7.63 -5.38 5.14
C PHE A 360 8.06 -6.84 5.16
N HIS A 361 8.79 -7.26 4.13
CA HIS A 361 9.35 -8.61 4.04
C HIS A 361 10.73 -8.52 3.37
N GLY A 362 11.71 -9.23 3.94
CA GLY A 362 13.06 -9.31 3.40
C GLY A 362 14.11 -9.55 4.47
N ASP A 363 15.36 -9.59 4.06
CA ASP A 363 16.51 -9.61 4.96
C ASP A 363 16.82 -8.21 5.52
N HIS A 364 17.39 -8.15 6.73
CA HIS A 364 18.15 -6.99 7.22
C HIS A 364 19.64 -7.30 7.26
N LEU A 365 20.45 -6.27 7.48
CA LEU A 365 21.91 -6.36 7.54
C LEU A 365 22.36 -6.24 9.00
N VAL A 366 22.99 -7.30 9.55
CA VAL A 366 23.33 -7.37 10.98
C VAL A 366 24.78 -7.78 11.18
N ASP A 367 25.50 -7.09 12.07
CA ASP A 367 26.81 -7.51 12.55
C ASP A 367 26.65 -8.29 13.87
N LYS A 368 26.60 -9.63 13.76
CA LYS A 368 26.50 -10.56 14.90
C LYS A 368 27.88 -11.02 15.41
N SER A 369 28.94 -10.24 15.19
CA SER A 369 30.29 -10.61 15.65
C SER A 369 30.43 -10.62 17.17
N TYR A 370 29.55 -9.92 17.90
CA TYR A 370 29.65 -9.70 19.35
C TYR A 370 31.07 -9.31 19.77
N ALA A 371 31.72 -8.46 18.95
CA ALA A 371 33.09 -8.05 19.17
C ALA A 371 33.20 -7.34 20.53
N PRO A 372 34.20 -7.67 21.37
CA PRO A 372 34.33 -7.09 22.71
C PRO A 372 34.52 -5.57 22.69
N GLU A 373 34.95 -5.01 21.55
CA GLU A 373 35.03 -3.56 21.34
C GLU A 373 33.67 -2.86 21.31
N TYR A 374 32.56 -3.61 21.29
CA TYR A 374 31.22 -3.08 21.50
C TYR A 374 30.85 -2.95 22.98
N ASP A 375 31.61 -3.55 23.89
CA ASP A 375 31.39 -3.43 25.31
C ASP A 375 31.86 -2.05 25.79
N GLU A 376 30.95 -1.26 26.37
CA GLU A 376 31.20 0.13 26.82
C GLU A 376 32.03 0.19 28.13
N GLU A 377 33.13 -0.56 28.22
CA GLU A 377 33.88 -0.78 29.46
C GLU A 377 34.96 0.28 29.75
N ASN A 378 35.44 1.03 28.74
CA ASN A 378 36.59 1.92 28.87
C ASN A 378 36.35 3.35 28.31
N GLU A 379 37.13 4.32 28.78
CA GLU A 379 37.21 5.65 28.14
C GLU A 379 37.77 5.49 26.70
N GLY A 380 37.04 6.00 25.70
CA GLY A 380 37.40 5.79 24.29
C GLY A 380 36.70 4.62 23.61
N PHE A 381 35.73 3.95 24.26
CA PHE A 381 34.94 2.86 23.67
C PHE A 381 34.36 3.17 22.28
N TRP A 382 34.07 4.45 21.99
CA TRP A 382 33.55 4.87 20.68
C TRP A 382 34.57 4.69 19.54
N GLU A 383 35.88 4.82 19.81
CA GLU A 383 36.95 4.58 18.83
C GLU A 383 37.12 3.07 18.58
N GLU A 384 37.04 2.26 19.63
CA GLU A 384 37.13 0.80 19.56
C GLU A 384 35.91 0.22 18.80
N ALA A 385 34.70 0.67 19.15
CA ALA A 385 33.48 0.32 18.43
C ALA A 385 33.52 0.76 16.96
N ALA A 386 34.07 1.95 16.66
CA ALA A 386 34.26 2.39 15.28
C ALA A 386 35.25 1.50 14.51
N ALA A 387 36.33 1.05 15.16
CA ALA A 387 37.29 0.12 14.57
C ALA A 387 36.68 -1.28 14.34
N ALA A 388 35.80 -1.75 15.21
CA ALA A 388 35.04 -2.98 15.01
C ALA A 388 34.09 -2.87 13.81
N ARG A 389 33.31 -1.80 13.72
CA ARG A 389 32.42 -1.53 12.57
C ARG A 389 33.19 -1.48 11.25
N ALA A 390 34.41 -0.94 11.27
CA ALA A 390 35.27 -0.87 10.08
C ALA A 390 35.71 -2.24 9.55
N ARG A 391 35.60 -3.33 10.34
CA ARG A 391 35.88 -4.70 9.90
C ARG A 391 34.83 -5.24 8.93
N LYS A 392 33.66 -4.61 8.88
CA LYS A 392 32.53 -4.94 8.00
C LYS A 392 32.11 -6.42 8.07
N GLN A 393 31.90 -6.94 9.28
CA GLN A 393 31.50 -8.33 9.51
C GLN A 393 29.98 -8.56 9.44
N GLN A 394 29.22 -7.59 8.94
CA GLN A 394 27.79 -7.71 8.78
C GLN A 394 27.40 -8.75 7.71
N GLU A 395 26.30 -9.45 7.96
CA GLU A 395 25.71 -10.44 7.06
C GLU A 395 24.22 -10.17 6.86
N LEU A 396 23.64 -10.76 5.82
CA LEU A 396 22.20 -10.74 5.61
C LEU A 396 21.55 -11.75 6.57
N ASP A 397 20.55 -11.30 7.31
CA ASP A 397 19.80 -12.10 8.26
C ASP A 397 18.30 -12.05 7.92
N GLY A 398 17.64 -13.21 7.85
CA GLY A 398 16.25 -13.34 7.40
C GLY A 398 16.02 -14.49 6.41
N PRO A 399 14.89 -14.48 5.67
CA PRO A 399 13.91 -13.39 5.58
C PRO A 399 13.07 -13.21 6.84
N HIS A 400 12.69 -11.97 7.11
CA HIS A 400 11.82 -11.57 8.20
C HIS A 400 10.56 -10.88 7.66
N GLU A 401 9.50 -10.85 8.48
CA GLU A 401 8.25 -10.14 8.17
C GLU A 401 7.90 -9.19 9.30
N LEU A 402 7.41 -8.00 8.93
CA LEU A 402 6.96 -7.00 9.89
C LEU A 402 5.72 -6.26 9.40
N PHE A 403 4.67 -6.30 10.22
CA PHE A 403 3.46 -5.49 10.11
C PHE A 403 3.47 -4.43 11.22
N THR A 404 3.67 -3.17 10.85
CA THR A 404 3.98 -2.10 11.80
C THR A 404 3.56 -0.74 11.28
N SER A 405 3.31 0.22 12.17
CA SER A 405 3.25 1.63 11.82
C SER A 405 4.64 2.22 11.56
N VAL A 406 4.70 3.40 10.95
CA VAL A 406 5.95 4.08 10.58
C VAL A 406 5.93 5.52 11.10
N PRO A 407 7.08 6.07 11.57
CA PRO A 407 7.12 7.44 12.08
C PRO A 407 6.79 8.49 11.02
N SER A 408 7.18 8.24 9.77
CA SER A 408 6.91 9.14 8.65
C SER A 408 6.94 8.39 7.31
N ARG A 409 5.89 8.56 6.51
CA ARG A 409 5.80 7.98 5.16
C ARG A 409 6.87 8.48 4.20
N SER A 410 7.38 9.70 4.39
CA SER A 410 8.39 10.28 3.49
C SER A 410 9.82 10.00 3.92
N PHE A 411 10.12 10.09 5.21
CA PHE A 411 11.51 10.05 5.71
C PHE A 411 11.86 8.70 6.34
N PHE A 412 10.90 8.09 7.04
CA PHE A 412 11.10 6.89 7.83
C PHE A 412 10.03 5.83 7.54
N PRO A 413 9.86 5.37 6.28
CA PRO A 413 8.79 4.43 5.92
C PRO A 413 9.14 2.98 6.30
N ARG A 414 9.46 2.76 7.58
CA ARG A 414 9.91 1.48 8.14
C ARG A 414 9.67 1.44 9.66
N GLY A 415 9.77 0.26 10.25
CA GLY A 415 9.56 0.06 11.67
C GLY A 415 10.71 0.62 12.53
N PHE A 416 10.35 1.33 13.59
CA PHE A 416 11.27 1.74 14.64
C PHE A 416 10.72 1.27 15.99
N LEU A 417 11.50 0.47 16.70
CA LEU A 417 11.03 -0.26 17.87
C LEU A 417 10.50 0.67 18.97
N TRP A 418 11.25 1.73 19.27
CA TRP A 418 10.86 2.66 20.33
C TRP A 418 9.66 3.55 19.93
N ASP A 419 9.57 3.99 18.67
CA ASP A 419 8.44 4.79 18.17
C ASP A 419 7.13 3.98 18.23
N GLU A 420 7.18 2.67 17.96
CA GLU A 420 5.98 1.83 17.88
C GLU A 420 5.20 1.81 19.20
N GLY A 421 5.90 1.84 20.33
CA GLY A 421 5.24 1.94 21.64
C GLY A 421 4.32 3.16 21.75
N PHE A 422 4.70 4.30 21.18
CA PHE A 422 3.90 5.52 21.15
C PHE A 422 2.80 5.48 20.09
N HIS A 423 3.07 4.89 18.93
CA HIS A 423 2.07 4.70 17.89
C HIS A 423 0.89 3.85 18.37
N LEU A 424 1.17 2.81 19.15
CA LEU A 424 0.17 1.84 19.59
C LEU A 424 -0.83 2.40 20.61
N ILE A 425 -0.52 3.48 21.33
CA ILE A 425 -1.41 4.07 22.34
C ILE A 425 -2.75 4.51 21.71
N PRO A 426 -2.77 5.45 20.74
CA PRO A 426 -4.04 5.83 20.09
C PRO A 426 -4.61 4.74 19.18
N ILE A 427 -3.79 3.83 18.65
CA ILE A 427 -4.29 2.69 17.86
C ILE A 427 -5.07 1.72 18.77
N ALA A 428 -4.63 1.49 20.01
CA ALA A 428 -5.31 0.61 20.95
C ALA A 428 -6.71 1.10 21.33
N ASP A 429 -6.89 2.42 21.49
CA ASP A 429 -8.20 3.04 21.71
C ASP A 429 -9.13 2.82 20.51
N TRP A 430 -8.57 2.85 19.30
CA TRP A 430 -9.33 2.62 18.06
C TRP A 430 -9.64 1.14 17.83
N ASP A 431 -8.65 0.26 17.92
CA ASP A 431 -8.68 -1.16 17.54
C ASP A 431 -7.60 -1.95 18.29
N ILE A 432 -7.96 -2.52 19.43
CA ILE A 432 -7.03 -3.29 20.27
C ILE A 432 -6.50 -4.55 19.59
N ASP A 433 -7.30 -5.19 18.73
CA ASP A 433 -6.88 -6.40 18.02
C ASP A 433 -5.82 -6.07 16.97
N LEU A 434 -5.92 -4.92 16.30
CA LEU A 434 -4.86 -4.40 15.42
C LEU A 434 -3.56 -4.14 16.19
N THR A 435 -3.65 -3.50 17.36
CA THR A 435 -2.50 -3.30 18.25
C THR A 435 -1.83 -4.61 18.61
N LEU A 436 -2.61 -5.64 18.99
CA LEU A 436 -2.07 -6.96 19.32
C LEU A 436 -1.41 -7.64 18.11
N GLU A 437 -1.92 -7.46 16.90
CA GLU A 437 -1.28 -7.98 15.68
C GLU A 437 0.07 -7.31 15.38
N ILE A 438 0.16 -5.99 15.57
CA ILE A 438 1.43 -5.26 15.43
C ILE A 438 2.44 -5.73 16.48
N VAL A 439 2.01 -5.82 17.75
CA VAL A 439 2.86 -6.32 18.84
C VAL A 439 3.37 -7.73 18.52
N LYS A 440 2.48 -8.66 18.16
CA LYS A 440 2.90 -10.01 17.75
C LYS A 440 3.91 -9.98 16.61
N SER A 441 3.72 -9.10 15.62
CA SER A 441 4.65 -8.99 14.49
C SER A 441 6.04 -8.54 14.92
N TRP A 442 6.15 -7.62 15.88
CA TRP A 442 7.45 -7.21 16.45
C TRP A 442 8.08 -8.31 17.29
N PHE A 443 7.31 -9.00 18.12
CA PHE A 443 7.81 -10.09 18.97
C PHE A 443 8.26 -11.31 18.16
N ASN A 444 7.73 -11.51 16.96
CA ASN A 444 8.19 -12.55 16.03
C ASN A 444 9.61 -12.29 15.48
N LEU A 445 10.16 -11.08 15.68
CA LEU A 445 11.53 -10.73 15.29
C LEU A 445 12.55 -10.96 16.41
N ILE A 446 12.12 -11.45 17.58
CA ILE A 446 13.03 -11.78 18.69
C ILE A 446 13.93 -12.93 18.27
N ASP A 447 15.25 -12.73 18.37
CA ASP A 447 16.22 -13.79 18.16
C ASP A 447 16.42 -14.68 19.41
N GLU A 448 17.35 -15.64 19.31
CA GLU A 448 17.64 -16.59 20.38
C GLU A 448 18.19 -15.95 21.67
N ASP A 449 18.73 -14.74 21.58
CA ASP A 449 19.29 -13.98 22.69
C ASP A 449 18.29 -12.95 23.27
N GLY A 450 17.10 -12.84 22.69
CA GLY A 450 16.08 -11.88 23.11
C GLY A 450 16.18 -10.51 22.44
N TRP A 451 17.05 -10.34 21.43
CA TRP A 451 17.27 -9.07 20.75
C TRP A 451 16.25 -8.83 19.63
N ILE A 452 15.90 -7.56 19.45
CA ILE A 452 15.12 -7.05 18.32
C ILE A 452 15.87 -5.82 17.78
N ALA A 453 16.12 -5.76 16.48
CA ALA A 453 16.73 -4.57 15.89
C ALA A 453 15.87 -3.32 16.11
N ARG A 454 16.53 -2.23 16.54
CA ARG A 454 15.88 -0.92 16.78
C ARG A 454 15.19 -0.35 15.55
N GLU A 455 15.74 -0.62 14.37
CA GLU A 455 15.30 -0.07 13.09
C GLU A 455 15.23 -1.20 12.07
N GLN A 456 14.03 -1.45 11.56
CA GLN A 456 13.70 -2.64 10.78
C GLN A 456 13.80 -2.32 9.29
N ILE A 457 14.97 -2.59 8.70
CA ILE A 457 15.28 -2.28 7.29
C ILE A 457 15.20 -3.57 6.45
N LEU A 458 13.98 -4.03 6.21
CA LEU A 458 13.72 -5.32 5.54
C LEU A 458 13.70 -5.17 4.02
N GLY A 459 14.67 -5.78 3.36
CA GLY A 459 14.77 -5.87 1.90
C GLY A 459 15.34 -4.63 1.19
N PRO A 460 15.58 -4.75 -0.12
CA PRO A 460 16.27 -3.72 -0.91
C PRO A 460 15.46 -2.42 -1.06
N GLU A 461 14.12 -2.51 -1.07
CA GLU A 461 13.26 -1.32 -1.13
C GLU A 461 13.43 -0.44 0.11
N ALA A 462 13.42 -1.04 1.31
CA ALA A 462 13.64 -0.31 2.56
C ALA A 462 15.07 0.24 2.63
N ARG A 463 16.08 -0.58 2.28
CA ARG A 463 17.50 -0.17 2.25
C ARG A 463 17.75 1.02 1.32
N SER A 464 17.02 1.14 0.21
CA SER A 464 17.15 2.26 -0.73
C SER A 464 16.84 3.64 -0.13
N LYS A 465 16.13 3.68 1.01
CA LYS A 465 15.78 4.90 1.74
C LYS A 465 16.69 5.16 2.94
N VAL A 466 17.76 4.39 3.12
CA VAL A 466 18.69 4.50 4.25
C VAL A 466 20.13 4.62 3.73
N PRO A 467 20.88 5.68 4.12
CA PRO A 467 22.32 5.74 3.83
C PRO A 467 23.06 4.50 4.33
N GLU A 468 24.04 4.01 3.57
CA GLU A 468 24.72 2.73 3.83
C GLU A 468 25.28 2.62 5.25
N GLU A 469 25.77 3.73 5.81
CA GLU A 469 26.34 3.80 7.15
C GLU A 469 25.33 3.52 8.29
N PHE A 470 24.03 3.63 8.02
CA PHE A 470 22.95 3.40 9.00
C PHE A 470 22.19 2.09 8.77
N GLN A 471 22.54 1.32 7.73
CA GLN A 471 21.81 0.10 7.40
C GLN A 471 22.11 -1.06 8.37
N VAL A 472 23.36 -1.16 8.84
CA VAL A 472 23.81 -2.25 9.71
C VAL A 472 23.21 -2.10 11.10
N GLN A 473 22.58 -3.17 11.59
CA GLN A 473 22.10 -3.29 12.97
C GLN A 473 23.13 -4.05 13.81
N TYR A 474 23.27 -3.66 15.09
CA TYR A 474 24.27 -4.20 16.01
C TYR A 474 23.56 -4.73 17.26
N PRO A 475 23.54 -6.06 17.51
CA PRO A 475 22.88 -6.65 18.67
C PRO A 475 23.27 -6.10 20.04
N PRO A 476 24.54 -5.75 20.31
CA PRO A 476 24.93 -5.14 21.59
C PRO A 476 24.25 -3.79 21.88
N LEU A 477 23.74 -3.10 20.86
CA LEU A 477 23.05 -1.82 21.02
C LEU A 477 21.57 -2.04 21.29
N CYS A 478 21.16 -1.86 22.55
CA CYS A 478 19.76 -1.89 22.95
C CYS A 478 19.07 -0.51 22.78
N GLN A 479 17.74 -0.52 22.68
CA GLN A 479 16.89 0.67 22.84
C GLN A 479 16.02 0.55 24.10
N PRO A 480 15.49 1.66 24.65
CA PRO A 480 14.57 1.60 25.77
C PRO A 480 13.35 0.73 25.43
N ALA A 481 13.17 -0.37 26.15
CA ALA A 481 11.92 -1.11 26.14
C ALA A 481 10.89 -0.27 26.89
N HIS A 482 9.85 0.22 26.21
CA HIS A 482 8.69 0.79 26.89
C HIS A 482 7.67 -0.33 27.10
N PRO A 483 7.62 -0.99 28.27
CA PRO A 483 6.42 -1.72 28.65
C PRO A 483 5.29 -0.68 28.76
N LEU A 484 4.15 -0.98 28.13
CA LEU A 484 2.92 -0.21 28.26
C LEU A 484 2.72 0.19 29.73
N PRO A 485 2.41 1.47 30.04
CA PRO A 485 2.18 1.85 31.42
C PRO A 485 0.99 1.04 31.94
N HIS A 486 1.22 0.29 33.01
CA HIS A 486 0.13 -0.27 33.81
C HIS A 486 -0.76 0.89 34.27
N HIS A 487 -1.93 1.01 33.66
CA HIS A 487 -3.03 1.83 34.13
C HIS A 487 -4.01 1.01 34.95
#